data_AF-A0A935WFN0-F1
#
_entry.id   AF-A0A935WFN0-F1
#
_cell.length_a   1.000
_cell.length_b   1.000
_cell.length_c   1.000
_cell.angle_alpha   90.00
_cell.angle_beta   90.00
_cell.angle_gamma   90.00
#
_symmetry.space_group_name_H-M   'P 1'
#
loop_
_entity.id
_entity.type
_entity.pdbx_description
1 polymer ?
#
loop_
_entity_poly.entity_id
_entity_poly.type
_entity_poly.pdbx_seq_one_letter_code
_entity_poly.pdbx_strand_id
1 'polypeptide(L)'
;MPGTPMTPTRPVAPPDQASIPTPPAAPSFRFPPEISTPPSAPRAPAAPAPAPAAPAGAKPAGAPGRPVNPFMSQDPGQKARRLARALISDLVVYYPDRRKEGIANGTLKTLFQEEIAKSWEEYTEQVGKELASSTTHFTDALNEILAGGQKQF
;
A
#
# COMPACT_ATOMS: atom_id res chain seq x y z
N MET A 1 -70.97 -37.49 12.15
CA MET A 1 -69.50 -37.42 12.21
C MET A 1 -68.91 -37.77 10.85
N PRO A 2 -68.74 -36.83 9.90
CA PRO A 2 -67.76 -36.99 8.84
C PRO A 2 -66.36 -36.76 9.45
N GLY A 3 -65.34 -37.59 9.26
CA GLY A 3 -65.26 -38.79 8.42
C GLY A 3 -64.17 -38.65 7.36
N THR A 4 -62.94 -38.38 7.79
CA THR A 4 -61.81 -38.03 6.92
C THR A 4 -61.23 -39.27 6.23
N PRO A 5 -61.31 -39.40 4.89
CA PRO A 5 -60.62 -40.47 4.18
C PRO A 5 -59.15 -40.13 4.00
N MET A 6 -58.25 -40.92 4.59
CA MET A 6 -56.85 -40.93 4.18
C MET A 6 -56.75 -41.45 2.73
N THR A 7 -55.96 -40.78 1.89
CA THR A 7 -55.63 -41.25 0.53
C THR A 7 -54.12 -41.44 0.39
N PRO A 8 -53.67 -42.39 -0.45
CA PRO A 8 -52.38 -43.04 -0.26
C PRO A 8 -51.18 -42.32 -0.90
N THR A 9 -50.00 -42.77 -0.48
CA THR A 9 -48.67 -42.47 -1.02
C THR A 9 -48.63 -42.29 -2.54
N ARG A 10 -48.27 -41.09 -2.99
CA ARG A 10 -47.60 -40.89 -4.29
C ARG A 10 -46.09 -40.94 -4.07
N PRO A 11 -45.35 -41.93 -4.60
CA PRO A 11 -43.91 -41.77 -4.73
C PRO A 11 -43.66 -40.64 -5.75
N VAL A 12 -43.02 -39.56 -5.32
CA VAL A 12 -42.53 -38.54 -6.25
C VAL A 12 -41.28 -39.10 -6.94
N ALA A 13 -41.37 -39.33 -8.24
CA ALA A 13 -40.22 -39.73 -9.04
C ALA A 13 -39.19 -38.59 -9.06
N PRO A 14 -37.87 -38.89 -9.01
CA PRO A 14 -36.85 -37.85 -9.15
C PRO A 14 -36.90 -37.24 -10.55
N PRO A 15 -36.96 -35.90 -10.69
CA PRO A 15 -36.84 -35.26 -11.98
C PRO A 15 -35.39 -35.36 -12.49
N ASP A 16 -35.23 -36.14 -13.55
CA ASP A 16 -34.29 -36.00 -14.67
C ASP A 16 -32.88 -35.41 -14.40
N GLN A 17 -31.85 -36.24 -14.52
CA GLN A 17 -30.47 -35.77 -14.68
C GLN A 17 -30.22 -35.36 -16.14
N ALA A 18 -30.47 -34.09 -16.47
CA ALA A 18 -30.00 -33.51 -17.73
C ALA A 18 -29.68 -32.01 -17.63
N SER A 19 -28.73 -31.57 -18.46
CA SER A 19 -28.52 -30.17 -18.84
C SER A 19 -28.15 -29.17 -17.72
N ILE A 20 -26.99 -29.39 -17.09
CA ILE A 20 -26.15 -28.23 -16.73
C ILE A 20 -25.73 -27.59 -18.07
N PRO A 21 -26.01 -26.30 -18.34
CA PRO A 21 -25.52 -25.65 -19.55
C PRO A 21 -23.99 -25.56 -19.48
N THR A 22 -23.31 -26.28 -20.37
CA THR A 22 -21.86 -26.20 -20.50
C THR A 22 -21.49 -24.77 -20.91
N PRO A 23 -20.53 -24.10 -20.22
CA PRO A 23 -20.11 -22.77 -20.62
C PRO A 23 -19.52 -22.81 -22.04
N PRO A 24 -19.82 -21.83 -22.92
CA PRO A 24 -19.27 -21.82 -24.27
C PRO A 24 -17.74 -21.78 -24.21
N ALA A 25 -17.09 -22.69 -24.95
CA ALA A 25 -15.65 -22.78 -24.98
C ALA A 25 -15.04 -21.46 -25.46
N ALA A 26 -14.07 -20.92 -24.70
CA ALA A 26 -13.38 -19.69 -25.06
C ALA A 26 -12.67 -19.87 -26.43
N PRO A 27 -12.72 -18.86 -27.33
CA PRO A 27 -12.12 -18.97 -28.65
C PRO A 27 -10.60 -19.13 -28.53
N SER A 28 -10.09 -20.26 -29.01
CA SER A 28 -8.65 -20.52 -29.10
C SER A 28 -8.02 -19.60 -30.15
N PHE A 29 -7.53 -18.44 -29.71
CA PHE A 29 -6.84 -17.48 -30.57
C PHE A 29 -5.51 -18.09 -31.07
N ARG A 30 -5.59 -18.68 -32.26
CA ARG A 30 -4.48 -19.32 -32.96
C ARG A 30 -3.55 -18.24 -33.51
N PHE A 31 -2.45 -17.97 -32.80
CA PHE A 31 -1.41 -17.06 -33.29
C PHE A 31 -0.81 -17.56 -34.62
N PRO A 32 -0.67 -16.69 -35.63
CA PRO A 32 -0.15 -17.06 -36.95
C PRO A 32 1.38 -17.22 -36.95
N PRO A 33 1.94 -18.21 -37.66
CA PRO A 33 3.38 -18.43 -37.70
C PRO A 33 4.04 -17.89 -38.98
N GLU A 34 4.19 -16.57 -39.12
CA GLU A 34 5.18 -16.02 -40.08
C GLU A 34 5.63 -14.58 -39.77
N ILE A 35 6.94 -14.37 -39.64
CA ILE A 35 7.65 -13.16 -40.08
C ILE A 35 8.95 -13.62 -40.74
N SER A 36 9.10 -13.33 -42.03
CA SER A 36 10.24 -13.76 -42.86
C SER A 36 11.48 -12.85 -42.71
N THR A 37 12.65 -13.34 -43.15
CA THR A 37 14.00 -12.69 -43.12
C THR A 37 14.44 -12.29 -44.54
N PRO A 38 15.65 -11.72 -44.84
CA PRO A 38 16.77 -11.22 -44.01
C PRO A 38 16.86 -9.67 -44.07
N PRO A 39 17.86 -8.90 -44.62
CA PRO A 39 19.17 -9.18 -45.26
C PRO A 39 20.36 -9.08 -44.27
N SER A 40 21.49 -8.41 -44.61
CA SER A 40 22.68 -8.29 -43.73
C SER A 40 23.63 -7.11 -44.04
N ALA A 41 24.22 -6.54 -42.97
CA ALA A 41 25.50 -5.79 -42.90
C ALA A 41 25.57 -4.39 -43.61
N PRO A 42 26.62 -3.54 -43.38
CA PRO A 42 27.80 -3.72 -42.51
C PRO A 42 28.23 -2.51 -41.63
N ARG A 43 29.27 -2.74 -40.80
CA ARG A 43 30.44 -1.85 -40.53
C ARG A 43 30.47 -0.89 -39.30
N ALA A 44 31.38 -1.26 -38.38
CA ALA A 44 32.22 -0.43 -37.50
C ALA A 44 31.62 0.36 -36.30
N PRO A 45 32.00 0.01 -35.05
CA PRO A 45 32.22 1.01 -34.01
C PRO A 45 33.50 1.81 -34.34
N ALA A 46 33.43 3.14 -34.24
CA ALA A 46 34.59 4.02 -34.45
C ALA A 46 35.50 4.09 -33.20
N ALA A 47 36.70 4.66 -33.38
CA ALA A 47 37.69 4.86 -32.32
C ALA A 47 37.16 5.78 -31.18
N PRO A 48 37.72 5.68 -29.94
CA PRO A 48 37.23 6.44 -28.80
C PRO A 48 37.46 7.95 -28.94
N ALA A 49 36.42 8.74 -28.66
CA ALA A 49 36.49 10.19 -28.52
C ALA A 49 36.62 10.58 -27.03
N PRO A 50 37.34 11.66 -26.68
CA PRO A 50 37.64 12.02 -25.29
C PRO A 50 36.44 12.62 -24.55
N ALA A 51 36.47 12.53 -23.22
CA ALA A 51 35.39 12.99 -22.35
C ALA A 51 35.29 14.54 -22.30
N PRO A 52 34.08 15.12 -22.42
CA PRO A 52 33.84 16.50 -22.04
C PRO A 52 33.76 16.61 -20.52
N ALA A 53 34.76 17.22 -19.88
CA ALA A 53 34.68 17.60 -18.48
C ALA A 53 33.68 18.75 -18.29
N ALA A 54 32.56 18.47 -17.64
CA ALA A 54 31.55 19.45 -17.22
C ALA A 54 31.49 19.53 -15.68
N PRO A 55 31.14 20.69 -15.09
CA PRO A 55 31.74 21.11 -13.83
C PRO A 55 31.14 20.48 -12.57
N ALA A 56 31.96 20.44 -11.51
CA ALA A 56 31.52 20.16 -10.15
C ALA A 56 30.53 21.24 -9.69
N GLY A 57 29.24 20.90 -9.60
CA GLY A 57 28.16 21.89 -9.43
C GLY A 57 26.99 21.48 -8.52
N ALA A 58 27.01 20.30 -7.88
CA ALA A 58 25.99 19.91 -6.90
C ALA A 58 26.58 18.98 -5.82
N LYS A 59 26.32 19.31 -4.55
CA LYS A 59 26.57 18.40 -3.41
C LYS A 59 25.29 17.60 -3.13
N PRO A 60 25.23 16.28 -3.40
CA PRO A 60 24.28 15.41 -2.71
C PRO A 60 24.76 15.27 -1.26
N ALA A 61 24.31 16.17 -0.38
CA ALA A 61 24.63 16.10 1.04
C ALA A 61 23.96 14.87 1.66
N GLY A 62 24.75 13.82 1.89
CA GLY A 62 24.33 12.65 2.67
C GLY A 62 23.15 11.89 2.09
N ALA A 63 23.28 11.29 0.91
CA ALA A 63 22.46 10.12 0.59
C ALA A 63 22.77 9.03 1.65
N PRO A 64 21.82 8.63 2.52
CA PRO A 64 22.11 7.69 3.59
C PRO A 64 22.41 6.31 3.02
N GLY A 65 23.08 5.48 3.83
CA GLY A 65 23.44 4.11 3.45
C GLY A 65 22.23 3.33 2.92
N ARG A 66 22.51 2.49 1.90
CA ARG A 66 21.57 1.51 1.32
C ARG A 66 20.76 0.86 2.46
N PRO A 67 19.42 0.74 2.38
CA PRO A 67 18.65 0.10 3.45
C PRO A 67 18.96 -1.40 3.51
N VAL A 68 19.99 -1.77 4.28
CA VAL A 68 20.15 -3.11 4.86
C VAL A 68 18.84 -3.44 5.57
N ASN A 69 18.34 -4.67 5.34
CA ASN A 69 16.94 -5.00 5.61
C ASN A 69 16.48 -4.50 6.99
N PRO A 70 15.37 -3.75 7.08
CA PRO A 70 14.88 -3.16 8.33
C PRO A 70 14.50 -4.20 9.42
N PHE A 71 14.59 -5.49 9.10
CA PHE A 71 14.41 -6.62 10.00
C PHE A 71 15.67 -7.02 10.80
N MET A 72 16.87 -6.62 10.34
CA MET A 72 18.15 -7.03 10.95
C MET A 72 18.60 -6.10 12.07
N SER A 73 18.30 -4.80 11.97
CA SER A 73 18.50 -3.83 13.06
C SER A 73 17.23 -3.76 13.92
N GLN A 74 17.16 -4.57 14.99
CA GLN A 74 16.12 -4.47 16.02
C GLN A 74 16.38 -3.28 16.97
N ASP A 75 16.61 -2.11 16.37
CA ASP A 75 16.80 -0.85 17.09
C ASP A 75 15.45 -0.35 17.64
N PRO A 76 15.38 0.08 18.92
CA PRO A 76 14.12 0.51 19.52
C PRO A 76 13.55 1.77 18.86
N GLY A 77 14.39 2.72 18.41
CA GLY A 77 13.95 3.91 17.67
C GLY A 77 13.34 3.54 16.31
N GLN A 78 13.92 2.57 15.61
CA GLN A 78 13.34 1.99 14.40
C GLN A 78 12.00 1.27 14.63
N LYS A 79 11.82 0.57 15.77
CA LYS A 79 10.51 0.02 16.18
C LYS A 79 9.52 1.16 16.39
N ALA A 80 9.90 2.18 17.16
CA ALA A 80 9.07 3.34 17.48
C ALA A 80 8.64 4.11 16.21
N ARG A 81 9.57 4.41 15.28
CA ARG A 81 9.23 5.11 14.03
C ARG A 81 8.25 4.34 13.15
N ARG A 82 8.27 3.00 13.16
CA ARG A 82 7.27 2.17 12.46
C ARG A 82 5.92 2.21 13.17
N LEU A 83 5.91 2.11 14.49
CA LEU A 83 4.69 2.12 15.31
C LEU A 83 3.95 3.45 15.20
N ALA A 84 4.67 4.58 15.32
CA ALA A 84 4.14 5.91 15.06
C ALA A 84 3.56 6.05 13.65
N ARG A 85 4.31 5.66 12.61
CA ARG A 85 3.82 5.72 11.22
C ARG A 85 2.61 4.81 10.97
N ALA A 86 2.50 3.67 11.65
CA ALA A 86 1.33 2.80 11.56
C ALA A 86 0.07 3.45 12.15
N LEU A 87 0.15 3.93 13.40
CA LEU A 87 -0.95 4.64 14.07
C LEU A 87 -1.42 5.86 13.25
N ILE A 88 -0.46 6.66 12.77
CA ILE A 88 -0.76 7.90 12.02
C ILE A 88 -1.26 7.60 10.59
N SER A 89 -0.93 6.44 10.02
CA SER A 89 -1.57 5.96 8.80
C SER A 89 -3.02 5.52 9.04
N ASP A 90 -3.32 4.89 10.17
CA ASP A 90 -4.68 4.46 10.53
C ASP A 90 -5.61 5.68 10.75
N LEU A 91 -5.14 6.67 11.51
CA LEU A 91 -5.72 8.02 11.63
C LEU A 91 -6.17 8.63 10.29
N VAL A 92 -5.32 8.51 9.25
CA VAL A 92 -5.60 9.06 7.91
C VAL A 92 -6.57 8.20 7.10
N VAL A 93 -6.58 6.88 7.32
CA VAL A 93 -7.53 5.93 6.69
C VAL A 93 -8.92 6.06 7.31
N TYR A 94 -9.01 6.27 8.62
CA TYR A 94 -10.28 6.39 9.36
C TYR A 94 -10.91 7.79 9.25
N TYR A 95 -10.10 8.86 9.27
CA TYR A 95 -10.57 10.24 9.21
C TYR A 95 -10.12 11.02 7.95
N PRO A 96 -10.35 10.49 6.72
CA PRO A 96 -9.90 11.15 5.50
C PRO A 96 -10.59 12.50 5.26
N ASP A 97 -11.78 12.74 5.84
CA ASP A 97 -12.51 13.99 5.70
C ASP A 97 -12.02 15.10 6.65
N ARG A 98 -11.83 14.81 7.96
CA ARG A 98 -11.14 15.75 8.88
C ARG A 98 -9.77 16.14 8.32
N ARG A 99 -9.08 15.24 7.61
CA ARG A 99 -7.80 15.54 6.94
C ARG A 99 -7.95 16.58 5.82
N LYS A 100 -8.95 16.43 4.92
CA LYS A 100 -9.24 17.43 3.87
C LYS A 100 -9.59 18.78 4.49
N GLU A 101 -10.48 18.77 5.49
CA GLU A 101 -10.95 19.96 6.19
C GLU A 101 -9.80 20.70 6.89
N GLY A 102 -8.94 19.97 7.62
CA GLY A 102 -7.78 20.55 8.30
C GLY A 102 -6.67 21.02 7.37
N ILE A 103 -6.54 20.45 6.16
CA ILE A 103 -5.66 20.97 5.11
C ILE A 103 -6.24 22.24 4.49
N ALA A 104 -7.55 22.27 4.19
CA ALA A 104 -8.23 23.41 3.58
C ALA A 104 -8.30 24.64 4.51
N ASN A 105 -8.55 24.42 5.81
CA ASN A 105 -8.69 25.50 6.81
C ASN A 105 -7.40 25.76 7.61
N GLY A 106 -6.34 24.97 7.42
CA GLY A 106 -5.12 25.01 8.25
C GLY A 106 -5.28 24.50 9.68
N THR A 107 -6.49 24.08 10.09
CA THR A 107 -6.86 23.64 11.45
C THR A 107 -6.44 22.21 11.79
N LEU A 108 -5.59 21.58 10.96
CA LEU A 108 -5.19 20.17 11.06
C LEU A 108 -4.66 19.76 12.45
N LYS A 109 -3.95 20.65 13.16
CA LYS A 109 -3.47 20.38 14.53
C LYS A 109 -4.62 20.22 15.52
N THR A 110 -5.64 21.06 15.43
CA THR A 110 -6.81 21.07 16.33
C THR A 110 -7.77 19.94 16.00
N LEU A 111 -8.10 19.75 14.72
CA LEU A 111 -9.02 18.70 14.25
C LEU A 111 -8.55 17.27 14.57
N PHE A 112 -7.26 17.07 14.78
CA PHE A 112 -6.68 15.78 15.17
C PHE A 112 -6.15 15.76 16.60
N GLN A 113 -6.25 16.83 17.39
CA GLN A 113 -5.59 16.92 18.70
C GLN A 113 -6.00 15.79 19.65
N GLU A 114 -7.29 15.43 19.66
CA GLU A 114 -7.88 14.36 20.46
C GLU A 114 -7.31 12.98 20.07
N GLU A 115 -7.39 12.62 18.80
CA GLU A 115 -6.93 11.32 18.28
C GLU A 115 -5.39 11.23 18.27
N ILE A 116 -4.69 12.35 18.16
CA ILE A 116 -3.23 12.45 18.35
C ILE A 116 -2.85 12.17 19.80
N ALA A 117 -3.59 12.72 20.78
CA ALA A 117 -3.33 12.47 22.20
C ALA A 117 -3.57 10.99 22.56
N LYS A 118 -4.68 10.42 22.08
CA LYS A 118 -5.00 8.99 22.22
C LYS A 118 -3.96 8.07 21.56
N SER A 119 -3.53 8.40 20.34
CA SER A 119 -2.46 7.67 19.64
C SER A 119 -1.08 7.86 20.28
N TRP A 120 -0.86 8.97 20.97
CA TRP A 120 0.37 9.22 21.74
C TRP A 120 0.40 8.40 23.04
N GLU A 121 -0.73 8.22 23.71
CA GLU A 121 -0.85 7.36 24.89
C GLU A 121 -0.50 5.90 24.54
N GLU A 122 -1.21 5.31 23.57
CA GLU A 122 -0.94 3.99 22.99
C GLU A 122 0.54 3.84 22.53
N TYR A 123 1.09 4.86 21.86
CA TYR A 123 2.51 4.90 21.48
C TYR A 123 3.42 4.85 22.72
N THR A 124 3.17 5.66 23.76
CA THR A 124 3.98 5.66 24.99
C THR A 124 3.88 4.36 25.78
N GLU A 125 2.75 3.64 25.72
CA GLU A 125 2.62 2.31 26.33
C GLU A 125 3.42 1.24 25.55
N GLN A 126 3.32 1.21 24.22
CA GLN A 126 3.98 0.18 23.40
C GLN A 126 5.49 0.39 23.15
N VAL A 127 5.99 1.64 23.28
CA VAL A 127 7.43 1.97 23.10
C VAL A 127 8.14 2.40 24.38
N GLY A 128 7.40 2.66 25.45
CA GLY A 128 7.92 3.19 26.71
C GLY A 128 8.05 4.71 26.69
N LYS A 129 7.66 5.34 27.81
CA LYS A 129 7.57 6.81 27.95
C LYS A 129 8.92 7.52 27.73
N GLU A 130 10.03 6.91 28.13
CA GLU A 130 11.38 7.44 27.86
C GLU A 130 11.69 7.53 26.37
N LEU A 131 11.48 6.43 25.61
CA LEU A 131 11.78 6.41 24.18
C LEU A 131 10.84 7.34 23.39
N ALA A 132 9.58 7.41 23.80
CA ALA A 132 8.62 8.37 23.24
C ALA A 132 9.06 9.82 23.49
N SER A 133 9.41 10.19 24.72
CA SER A 133 9.88 11.55 25.05
C SER A 133 11.24 11.89 24.46
N SER A 134 12.11 10.90 24.27
CA SER A 134 13.45 11.07 23.71
C SER A 134 13.51 11.04 22.17
N THR A 135 12.42 10.71 21.47
CA THR A 135 12.42 10.60 20.00
C THR A 135 11.28 11.38 19.34
N THR A 136 11.64 12.24 18.38
CA THR A 136 10.66 13.03 17.59
C THR A 136 9.94 12.21 16.50
N HIS A 137 10.04 10.88 16.52
CA HIS A 137 9.52 9.97 15.48
C HIS A 137 7.99 10.07 15.29
N PHE A 138 7.26 10.40 16.35
CA PHE A 138 5.81 10.62 16.28
C PHE A 138 5.49 11.93 15.55
N THR A 139 6.16 13.03 15.89
CA THR A 139 6.02 14.34 15.22
C THR A 139 6.52 14.32 13.77
N ASP A 140 7.57 13.56 13.48
CA ASP A 140 8.06 13.25 12.13
C ASP A 140 6.97 12.57 11.29
N ALA A 141 6.36 11.51 11.81
CA ALA A 141 5.26 10.81 11.16
C ALA A 141 3.99 11.66 11.01
N LEU A 142 3.65 12.55 11.96
CA LEU A 142 2.54 13.50 11.81
C LEU A 142 2.78 14.47 10.65
N ASN A 143 4.00 15.00 10.54
CA ASN A 143 4.38 15.92 9.47
C ASN A 143 4.41 15.23 8.10
N GLU A 144 4.95 14.01 8.00
CA GLU A 144 4.96 13.25 6.74
C GLU A 144 3.58 12.73 6.32
N ILE A 145 2.86 12.02 7.21
CA ILE A 145 1.66 11.24 6.84
C ILE A 145 0.40 12.08 6.97
N LEU A 146 0.17 12.75 8.10
CA LEU A 146 -1.05 13.52 8.33
C LEU A 146 -1.01 14.85 7.54
N ALA A 147 0.05 15.63 7.72
CA ALA A 147 0.25 16.90 7.01
C ALA A 147 0.86 16.75 5.59
N GLY A 148 1.11 15.51 5.11
CA GLY A 148 1.49 15.26 3.72
C GLY A 148 2.88 15.79 3.34
N GLY A 149 3.83 15.81 4.29
CA GLY A 149 5.17 16.37 4.13
C GLY A 149 5.27 17.85 4.51
N GLN A 150 4.17 18.52 4.87
CA GLN A 150 4.20 19.89 5.38
C GLN A 150 4.56 19.89 6.87
N LYS A 151 5.53 20.72 7.27
CA LYS A 151 5.99 20.80 8.66
C LYS A 151 5.08 21.68 9.52
N GLN A 152 3.86 21.18 9.76
CA GLN A 152 2.79 21.85 10.52
C GLN A 152 2.84 21.53 12.02
N PHE A 153 3.36 20.37 12.41
CA PHE A 153 3.40 19.86 13.79
C PHE A 153 4.67 20.24 14.53
#